data_AF-A0A349PXR7-F1
#
_entry.id   AF-A0A349PXR7-F1
#
_cell.length_a   1.000
_cell.length_b   1.000
_cell.length_c   1.000
_cell.angle_alpha   90.00
_cell.angle_beta   90.00
_cell.angle_gamma   90.00
#
_symmetry.space_group_name_H-M   'P 1'
#
loop_
_entity.id
_entity.type
_entity.pdbx_description
1 polymer ?
#
loop_
_entity_poly.entity_id
_entity_poly.type
_entity_poly.pdbx_seq_one_letter_code
_entity_poly.pdbx_strand_id
1 'polypeptide(L)'
;IARAQETHPGLKARCYLAEGEEKCWTGDTIRAKRYFPAWVTEEDSELVQAALKGLKDAGIEAPLSHFSFCTNGSSFCGEAGIPTIGYGPSLESLAHVRDEYIEIDQLLKSCKGFESILTQLTR
;
A
#
# COMPACT_ATOMS: atom_id res chain seq x y z
N ILE A 1 3.64 30.30 8.71
CA ILE A 1 3.45 30.97 10.03
C ILE A 1 4.18 32.30 10.05
N ALA A 2 5.51 32.35 9.87
CA ALA A 2 6.27 33.60 9.82
C ALA A 2 5.66 34.67 8.88
N ARG A 3 5.39 34.31 7.62
CA ARG A 3 4.71 35.20 6.65
C ARG A 3 3.34 35.73 7.13
N ALA A 4 2.57 34.91 7.85
CA ALA A 4 1.26 35.33 8.37
C ALA A 4 1.40 36.25 9.60
N GLN A 5 2.51 36.16 10.33
CA GLN A 5 2.80 37.03 11.48
C GLN A 5 3.19 38.44 11.05
N GLU A 6 3.68 38.64 9.82
CA GLU A 6 3.96 39.97 9.25
C GLU A 6 2.70 40.85 9.21
N THR A 7 1.54 40.27 8.87
CA THR A 7 0.24 40.97 8.85
C THR A 7 -0.56 40.81 10.14
N HIS A 8 -0.23 39.82 10.97
CA HIS A 8 -0.88 39.55 12.25
C HIS A 8 0.16 39.31 13.37
N PRO A 9 0.76 40.38 13.94
CA PRO A 9 1.86 40.25 14.91
C PRO A 9 1.49 39.47 16.19
N GLY A 10 0.19 39.43 16.54
CA GLY A 10 -0.33 38.67 17.68
C GLY A 10 -0.58 37.18 17.41
N LEU A 11 -0.39 36.69 16.17
CA LEU A 11 -0.66 35.30 15.81
C LEU A 11 0.29 34.34 16.53
N LYS A 12 -0.27 33.49 17.40
CA LYS A 12 0.41 32.36 18.05
C LYS A 12 -0.09 31.06 17.43
N ALA A 13 0.73 30.43 16.59
CA ALA A 13 0.36 29.21 15.87
C ALA A 13 1.51 28.20 15.87
N ARG A 14 1.17 26.92 15.75
CA ARG A 14 2.11 25.80 15.54
C ARG A 14 1.63 24.95 14.38
N CYS A 15 2.57 24.36 13.63
CA CYS A 15 2.29 23.39 12.58
C CYS A 15 2.94 22.07 12.97
N TYR A 16 2.20 20.97 12.82
CA TYR A 16 2.65 19.62 13.10
C TYR A 16 1.85 18.64 12.24
N LEU A 17 2.39 17.44 12.01
CA LEU A 17 1.63 16.36 11.41
C LEU A 17 0.54 15.92 12.40
N ALA A 18 -0.70 15.85 11.95
CA ALA A 18 -1.80 15.36 12.78
C ALA A 18 -1.50 13.94 13.27
N GLU A 19 -1.85 13.63 14.51
CA GLU A 19 -1.75 12.29 15.07
C GLU A 19 -3.16 11.76 15.31
N GLY A 20 -3.38 10.50 14.96
CA GLY A 20 -4.61 9.75 15.25
C GLY A 20 -4.35 8.73 16.35
N GLU A 21 -5.37 8.49 17.16
CA GLU A 21 -5.39 7.46 18.19
C GLU A 21 -6.71 6.71 18.06
N GLU A 22 -6.64 5.37 18.02
CA GLU A 22 -7.82 4.51 17.96
C GLU A 22 -7.69 3.35 18.95
N LYS A 23 -8.80 3.03 19.62
CA LYS A 23 -8.88 1.90 20.55
C LYS A 23 -9.31 0.64 19.82
N CYS A 24 -8.46 -0.37 19.83
CA CYS A 24 -8.72 -1.68 19.23
C CYS A 24 -9.72 -2.48 20.05
N TRP A 25 -10.39 -3.44 19.40
CA TRP A 25 -11.31 -4.37 20.06
C TRP A 25 -10.62 -5.25 21.12
N THR A 26 -9.30 -5.44 21.02
CA THR A 26 -8.47 -6.15 22.02
C THR A 26 -8.24 -5.35 23.31
N GLY A 27 -8.59 -4.06 23.32
CA GLY A 27 -8.29 -3.14 24.42
C GLY A 27 -7.00 -2.34 24.22
N ASP A 28 -6.16 -2.74 23.25
CA ASP A 28 -4.95 -1.99 22.87
C ASP A 28 -5.30 -0.66 22.22
N THR A 29 -4.34 0.28 22.22
CA THR A 29 -4.49 1.59 21.58
C THR A 29 -3.40 1.76 20.53
N ILE A 30 -3.80 2.03 19.30
CA ILE A 30 -2.87 2.33 18.20
C ILE A 30 -2.81 3.84 18.02
N ARG A 31 -1.58 4.35 17.88
CA ARG A 31 -1.30 5.76 17.58
C ARG A 31 -0.45 5.83 16.33
N ALA A 32 -0.78 6.76 15.44
CA ALA A 32 0.01 7.01 14.24
C ALA A 32 -0.04 8.48 13.85
N LYS A 33 1.06 8.97 13.27
CA LYS A 33 1.03 10.22 12.51
C LYS A 33 0.21 9.99 11.25
N ARG A 34 -0.61 10.97 10.86
CA ARG A 34 -1.33 10.98 9.58
C ARG A 34 -0.35 11.36 8.47
N TYR A 35 0.67 10.53 8.31
CA TYR A 35 1.73 10.64 7.32
C TYR A 35 1.88 9.26 6.68
N PHE A 36 1.80 9.20 5.36
CA PHE A 36 1.77 7.95 4.61
C PHE A 36 2.91 8.01 3.60
N PRO A 37 4.12 7.56 3.96
CA PRO A 37 5.26 7.65 3.07
C PRO A 37 5.02 6.84 1.80
N ALA A 38 5.53 7.36 0.68
CA ALA A 38 5.71 6.56 -0.52
C ALA A 38 6.74 5.46 -0.25
N TRP A 39 6.59 4.35 -0.93
CA TRP A 39 7.41 3.16 -0.74
C TRP A 39 7.62 2.49 -2.09
N VAL A 40 8.75 1.81 -2.23
CA VAL A 40 9.09 0.99 -3.39
C VAL A 40 9.97 -0.16 -2.91
N THR A 41 9.68 -1.36 -3.37
CA THR A 41 10.57 -2.51 -3.21
C THR A 41 11.32 -2.68 -4.53
N GLU A 42 12.64 -2.76 -4.47
CA GLU A 42 13.50 -2.83 -5.66
C GLU A 42 13.11 -4.03 -6.55
N GLU A 43 13.08 -3.79 -7.87
CA GLU A 43 12.62 -4.78 -8.84
C GLU A 43 13.47 -6.05 -8.83
N ASP A 44 14.77 -5.92 -8.55
CA ASP A 44 15.73 -7.03 -8.50
C ASP A 44 15.80 -7.73 -7.13
N SER A 45 15.02 -7.27 -6.15
CA SER A 45 14.97 -7.90 -4.82
C SER A 45 14.48 -9.34 -4.88
N GLU A 46 14.94 -10.17 -3.94
CA GLU A 46 14.53 -11.57 -3.82
C GLU A 46 13.01 -11.72 -3.73
N LEU A 47 12.34 -10.83 -2.98
CA LEU A 47 10.88 -10.83 -2.84
C LEU A 47 10.17 -10.62 -4.19
N VAL A 48 10.57 -9.60 -4.95
CA VAL A 48 9.94 -9.28 -6.24
C VAL A 48 10.22 -10.40 -7.24
N GLN A 49 11.47 -10.85 -7.35
CA GLN A 49 11.85 -11.89 -8.31
C GLN A 49 11.18 -13.24 -8.01
N ALA A 50 11.06 -13.61 -6.73
CA ALA A 50 10.33 -14.81 -6.33
C ALA A 50 8.84 -14.72 -6.66
N ALA A 51 8.19 -13.58 -6.40
CA ALA A 51 6.78 -13.39 -6.74
C ALA A 51 6.55 -13.46 -8.27
N LEU A 52 7.39 -12.77 -9.06
CA LEU A 52 7.33 -12.83 -10.53
C LEU A 52 7.53 -14.25 -11.05
N LYS A 53 8.47 -15.00 -10.48
CA LYS A 53 8.68 -16.40 -10.83
C LYS A 53 7.43 -17.25 -10.55
N GLY A 54 6.81 -17.09 -9.38
CA GLY A 54 5.58 -17.80 -9.03
C GLY A 54 4.45 -17.53 -10.03
N LEU A 55 4.25 -16.26 -10.40
CA LEU A 55 3.24 -15.87 -11.41
C LEU A 55 3.56 -16.45 -12.79
N LYS A 56 4.82 -16.38 -13.22
CA LYS A 56 5.27 -16.91 -14.51
C LYS A 56 5.07 -18.42 -14.60
N ASP A 57 5.44 -19.18 -13.56
CA ASP A 57 5.26 -20.63 -13.51
C ASP A 57 3.78 -21.02 -13.55
N ALA A 58 2.89 -20.16 -13.04
CA ALA A 58 1.44 -20.33 -13.11
C ALA A 58 0.82 -19.94 -14.47
N GLY A 59 1.63 -19.43 -15.42
CA GLY A 59 1.18 -18.93 -16.71
C GLY A 59 0.42 -17.59 -16.61
N ILE A 60 0.69 -16.80 -15.57
CA ILE A 60 0.07 -15.49 -15.35
C ILE A 60 1.07 -14.41 -15.77
N GLU A 61 0.70 -13.64 -16.79
CA GLU A 61 1.42 -12.44 -17.19
C GLU A 61 1.03 -11.27 -16.29
N ALA A 62 1.99 -10.75 -15.55
CA ALA A 62 1.83 -9.64 -14.62
C ALA A 62 3.05 -8.71 -14.73
N PRO A 63 3.03 -7.71 -15.62
CA PRO A 63 4.13 -6.77 -15.76
C PRO A 63 4.34 -5.98 -14.46
N LEU A 64 5.60 -5.68 -14.13
CA LEU A 64 5.91 -4.80 -13.02
C LEU A 64 5.37 -3.38 -13.28
N SER A 65 4.85 -2.79 -12.22
CA SER A 65 4.33 -1.43 -12.19
C SER A 65 4.26 -0.96 -10.74
N HIS A 66 3.63 0.19 -10.50
CA HIS A 66 3.39 0.75 -9.18
C HIS A 66 1.91 1.11 -9.01
N PHE A 67 1.40 1.06 -7.78
CA PHE A 67 0.09 1.63 -7.48
C PHE A 67 0.15 3.15 -7.45
N SER A 68 -0.79 3.81 -8.12
CA SER A 68 -0.91 5.27 -8.14
C SER A 68 -1.65 5.85 -6.92
N PHE A 69 -1.85 5.04 -5.87
CA PHE A 69 -2.63 5.37 -4.68
C PHE A 69 -2.03 4.73 -3.41
N CYS A 70 -2.50 5.17 -2.25
CA CYS A 70 -2.00 4.69 -0.95
C CYS A 70 -2.55 3.29 -0.64
N THR A 71 -1.70 2.44 -0.08
CA THR A 71 -2.08 1.12 0.47
C THR A 71 -1.48 0.96 1.87
N ASN A 72 -1.75 -0.17 2.53
CA ASN A 72 -1.10 -0.50 3.81
C ASN A 72 0.43 -0.62 3.68
N GLY A 73 0.98 -0.71 2.46
CA GLY A 73 2.42 -0.68 2.21
C GLY A 73 3.11 0.59 2.70
N SER A 74 2.38 1.72 2.82
CA SER A 74 2.96 2.93 3.44
C SER A 74 3.37 2.68 4.89
N SER A 75 2.61 1.91 5.66
CA SER A 75 2.98 1.58 7.03
C SER A 75 3.98 0.42 7.07
N PHE A 76 3.74 -0.66 6.32
CA PHE A 76 4.63 -1.84 6.38
C PHE A 76 6.01 -1.58 5.76
N CYS A 77 6.05 -1.10 4.53
CA CYS A 77 7.32 -0.82 3.84
C CYS A 77 7.85 0.55 4.21
N GLY A 78 7.02 1.59 4.08
CA GLY A 78 7.46 2.97 4.23
C GLY A 78 7.82 3.39 5.67
N GLU A 79 7.16 2.83 6.69
CA GLU A 79 7.46 3.14 8.10
C GLU A 79 8.21 2.02 8.81
N ALA A 80 7.74 0.77 8.69
CA ALA A 80 8.31 -0.36 9.42
C ALA A 80 9.48 -1.05 8.70
N GLY A 81 9.77 -0.68 7.45
CA GLY A 81 10.88 -1.25 6.67
C GLY A 81 10.68 -2.73 6.31
N ILE A 82 9.45 -3.23 6.36
CA ILE A 82 9.10 -4.61 5.99
C ILE A 82 8.93 -4.66 4.46
N PRO A 83 9.75 -5.45 3.74
CA PRO A 83 9.61 -5.60 2.28
C PRO A 83 8.19 -5.98 1.89
N THR A 84 7.60 -5.23 0.97
CA THR A 84 6.18 -5.37 0.59
C THR A 84 6.05 -5.36 -0.93
N ILE A 85 5.13 -6.17 -1.47
CA ILE A 85 4.75 -6.13 -2.88
C ILE A 85 3.24 -6.01 -2.99
N GLY A 86 2.78 -5.43 -4.10
CA GLY A 86 1.37 -5.34 -4.47
C GLY A 86 1.02 -6.35 -5.55
N TYR A 87 -0.12 -7.03 -5.40
CA TYR A 87 -0.73 -7.85 -6.45
C TYR A 87 -2.24 -7.85 -6.26
N GLY A 88 -3.01 -7.73 -7.33
CA GLY A 88 -4.46 -7.69 -7.24
C GLY A 88 -5.14 -7.77 -8.60
N PRO A 89 -6.42 -8.18 -8.62
CA PRO A 89 -7.25 -8.16 -9.82
C PRO A 89 -7.85 -6.77 -10.09
N SER A 90 -8.59 -6.67 -11.20
CA SER A 90 -9.32 -5.48 -11.63
C SER A 90 -8.43 -4.29 -11.97
N LEU A 91 -9.06 -3.17 -12.33
CA LEU A 91 -8.39 -1.95 -12.76
C LEU A 91 -8.43 -0.92 -11.63
N GLU A 92 -7.33 -0.20 -11.42
CA GLU A 92 -7.25 0.89 -10.43
C GLU A 92 -8.37 1.92 -10.62
N SER A 93 -8.74 2.21 -11.87
CA SER A 93 -9.81 3.15 -12.23
C SER A 93 -11.22 2.76 -11.76
N LEU A 94 -11.43 1.49 -11.38
CA LEU A 94 -12.71 1.02 -10.84
C LEU A 94 -12.79 1.18 -9.31
N ALA A 95 -11.71 1.50 -8.62
CA ALA A 95 -11.75 1.70 -7.18
C ALA A 95 -12.56 2.95 -6.79
N HIS A 96 -13.43 2.83 -5.78
CA HIS A 96 -14.22 3.91 -5.19
C HIS A 96 -15.23 4.57 -6.15
N VAL A 97 -15.66 3.88 -7.20
CA VAL A 97 -16.74 4.35 -8.08
C VAL A 97 -18.06 3.70 -7.68
N ARG A 98 -19.19 4.35 -8.01
CA ARG A 98 -20.53 3.88 -7.62
C ARG A 98 -20.81 2.44 -8.09
N ASP A 99 -20.39 2.14 -9.31
CA ASP A 99 -20.64 0.87 -10.00
C ASP A 99 -19.33 0.07 -10.10
N GLU A 100 -18.55 0.02 -9.02
CA GLU A 100 -17.31 -0.77 -8.92
C GLU A 100 -17.58 -2.26 -9.13
N TYR A 101 -16.78 -2.92 -9.97
CA TYR A 101 -16.92 -4.33 -10.29
C TYR A 101 -15.58 -5.02 -10.57
N ILE A 102 -15.64 -6.35 -10.66
CA ILE A 102 -14.53 -7.22 -11.03
C ILE A 102 -15.06 -8.34 -11.92
N GLU A 103 -14.32 -8.69 -12.97
CA GLU A 103 -14.64 -9.86 -13.78
C GLU A 103 -14.33 -11.15 -13.03
N ILE A 104 -15.23 -12.14 -13.11
CA ILE A 104 -15.05 -13.44 -12.42
C ILE A 104 -13.71 -14.08 -12.82
N ASP A 105 -13.35 -14.02 -14.11
CA ASP A 105 -12.09 -14.57 -14.60
C ASP A 105 -10.86 -13.85 -14.02
N GLN A 106 -10.95 -12.54 -13.77
CA GLN A 106 -9.88 -11.78 -13.10
C GLN A 106 -9.76 -12.20 -11.64
N LEU A 107 -10.89 -12.38 -10.94
CA LEU A 107 -10.92 -12.85 -9.57
C LEU A 107 -10.29 -14.25 -9.45
N LEU A 108 -10.73 -15.20 -10.27
CA LEU A 108 -10.19 -16.58 -10.27
C LEU A 108 -8.69 -16.61 -10.62
N LYS A 109 -8.26 -15.81 -11.61
CA LYS A 109 -6.85 -15.68 -11.97
C LYS A 109 -6.03 -15.10 -10.81
N SER A 110 -6.56 -14.12 -10.08
CA SER A 110 -5.86 -13.55 -8.92
C SER A 110 -5.70 -14.55 -7.79
N CYS A 111 -6.71 -15.38 -7.51
CA CYS A 111 -6.61 -16.46 -6.52
C CYS A 111 -5.45 -17.40 -6.83
N LYS A 112 -5.36 -17.87 -8.09
CA LYS A 112 -4.24 -18.68 -8.57
C LYS A 112 -2.90 -17.94 -8.44
N GLY A 113 -2.88 -16.64 -8.75
CA GLY A 113 -1.68 -15.81 -8.63
C GLY A 113 -1.18 -15.70 -7.19
N PHE A 114 -2.06 -15.41 -6.23
CA PHE A 114 -1.71 -15.38 -4.81
C PHE A 114 -1.17 -16.73 -4.33
N GLU A 115 -1.84 -17.84 -4.68
CA GLU A 115 -1.37 -19.19 -4.34
C GLU A 115 0.04 -19.44 -4.89
N SER A 116 0.29 -19.03 -6.13
CA SER A 116 1.57 -19.28 -6.82
C SER A 116 2.71 -18.42 -6.26
N ILE A 117 2.42 -17.16 -5.93
CA ILE A 117 3.36 -16.27 -5.22
C ILE A 117 3.72 -16.86 -3.86
N LEU A 118 2.72 -17.19 -3.04
CA LEU A 118 2.94 -17.74 -1.69
C LEU A 118 3.73 -19.05 -1.75
N THR A 119 3.36 -19.96 -2.66
CA THR A 119 4.08 -21.22 -2.88
C THR A 119 5.55 -20.98 -3.20
N GLN A 120 5.90 -19.92 -3.94
CA GLN A 120 7.28 -19.62 -4.27
C GLN A 120 8.04 -18.93 -3.11
N LEU A 121 7.34 -18.16 -2.26
CA LEU A 121 7.93 -17.44 -1.13
C LEU A 121 8.08 -18.28 0.15
N THR A 122 7.31 -19.35 0.31
CA THR A 122 7.31 -20.18 1.53
C THR A 122 7.93 -21.57 1.32
N ARG A 123 8.72 -21.73 0.26
CA ARG A 123 9.47 -22.97 -0.02
C ARG A 123 10.74 -23.10 0.80
#